data_AF-A0A0P1KTH8-F1
#
_entry.id   AF-A0A0P1KTH8-F1
#
_cell.length_a   1.000
_cell.length_b   1.000
_cell.length_c   1.000
_cell.angle_alpha   90.00
_cell.angle_beta   90.00
_cell.angle_gamma   90.00
#
_symmetry.space_group_name_H-M   'P 1'
#
loop_
_entity.id
_entity.type
_entity.pdbx_description
1 polymer ?
#
loop_
_entity_poly.entity_id
_entity_poly.type
_entity_poly.pdbx_seq_one_letter_code
_entity_poly.pdbx_strand_id
1 'polypeptide(L)'
;MSIFDTLKTHFVGSDLQLTADRIPAALGLVLQLVLLVQYVAIYNAWSFKTWMVEQSVESGPSRWVISTASKMLVWVPLVGERLTENLERVVSGIKLRILPPMKRIEEHFEVCYQLTLADLTFRHGNVRMLVTGDTEGFPVAVGNNKSSLVIANHRSVMDYSLINYLVQGTERATARQSFWRLIEPKETETELGLKFVSWGRVCNMPSLRFLSCILTGDENRAVDATRLQEFLEDRGNRILAVFPEVNVLTPELRLVQRKLAKDNYLPMLNNVLYPRFKNFKAAIRCLSHIRGAGTDRRGRRFRNAVTKADNMVSKIRHSGSRISDMQIAQVSMFLGRAEDEEASGKAKKKKKVKPTRRPLLSVDPFVWDLTIIYYRAKISKGKDHAHLHEQEQKRLEDGAHYQLEQVTPSFLQMASSSIQESPLLIRIHTCKHPVSKLLALSDRKLERWLERRWMQKDEMIDSIQKNVKIS
;
A
#
# COMPACT_ATOMS: atom_id res chain seq x y z
N MET A 1 17.36 -5.19 -17.98
CA MET A 1 16.16 -5.79 -18.60
C MET A 1 15.48 -4.74 -19.44
N SER A 2 15.03 -5.08 -20.65
CA SER A 2 14.20 -4.16 -21.42
C SER A 2 12.80 -4.09 -20.79
N ILE A 3 12.15 -2.93 -20.84
CA ILE A 3 10.77 -2.75 -20.36
C ILE A 3 9.83 -3.73 -21.06
N PHE A 4 10.12 -4.06 -22.32
CA PHE A 4 9.35 -5.00 -23.13
C PHE A 4 9.38 -6.42 -22.57
N ASP A 5 10.53 -6.89 -22.09
CA ASP A 5 10.64 -8.22 -21.47
C ASP A 5 9.83 -8.30 -20.17
N THR A 6 9.80 -7.21 -19.41
CA THR A 6 9.02 -7.10 -18.16
C THR A 6 7.52 -7.10 -18.45
N LEU A 7 7.09 -6.39 -19.49
CA LEU A 7 5.69 -6.40 -19.94
C LEU A 7 5.30 -7.78 -20.49
N LYS A 8 6.15 -8.39 -21.32
CA LYS A 8 5.88 -9.71 -21.88
C LYS A 8 5.75 -10.77 -20.78
N THR A 9 6.63 -10.76 -19.78
CA THR A 9 6.61 -11.74 -18.70
C THR A 9 5.41 -11.56 -17.75
N HIS A 10 5.13 -10.33 -17.30
CA HIS A 10 4.09 -10.09 -16.29
C HIS A 10 2.69 -9.85 -16.84
N PHE A 11 2.56 -9.32 -18.06
CA PHE A 11 1.25 -9.09 -18.67
C PHE A 11 0.85 -10.22 -19.61
N VAL A 12 1.72 -10.65 -20.52
CA VAL A 12 1.37 -11.65 -21.54
C VAL A 12 1.53 -13.07 -21.01
N GLY A 13 2.68 -13.39 -20.42
CA GLY A 13 3.04 -14.74 -19.97
C GLY A 13 3.57 -15.63 -21.10
N SER A 14 3.90 -16.88 -20.76
CA SER A 14 4.30 -17.91 -21.72
C SER A 14 3.08 -18.44 -22.49
N ASP A 15 3.21 -18.44 -23.82
CA ASP A 15 2.28 -18.85 -24.89
C ASP A 15 0.82 -19.13 -24.51
N LEU A 16 -0.04 -18.19 -24.87
CA LEU A 16 -1.49 -18.31 -24.77
C LEU A 16 -1.99 -19.15 -25.95
N GLN A 17 -2.10 -20.47 -25.75
CA GLN A 17 -2.58 -21.40 -26.77
C GLN A 17 -4.11 -21.25 -26.93
N LEU A 18 -4.53 -20.45 -27.92
CA LEU A 18 -5.93 -20.32 -28.32
C LEU A 18 -6.29 -21.46 -29.28
N THR A 19 -7.09 -22.41 -28.80
CA THR A 19 -7.74 -23.41 -29.65
C THR A 19 -8.87 -22.76 -30.45
N ALA A 20 -9.00 -23.08 -31.74
CA ALA A 20 -9.99 -22.49 -32.65
C ALA A 20 -11.44 -22.59 -32.15
N ASP A 21 -11.78 -23.59 -31.33
CA ASP A 21 -13.13 -23.80 -30.80
C ASP A 21 -13.57 -22.76 -29.75
N ARG A 22 -12.68 -21.85 -29.32
CA ARG A 22 -12.93 -20.89 -28.24
C ARG A 22 -12.99 -19.43 -28.70
N ILE A 23 -13.22 -19.17 -29.99
CA ILE A 23 -13.28 -17.81 -30.58
C ILE A 23 -14.31 -16.90 -29.87
N PRO A 24 -15.55 -17.31 -29.54
CA PRO A 24 -16.50 -16.45 -28.86
C PRO A 24 -16.03 -16.02 -27.46
N ALA A 25 -15.41 -16.94 -26.72
CA ALA A 25 -14.83 -16.64 -25.41
C ALA A 25 -13.63 -15.70 -25.52
N ALA A 26 -12.79 -15.88 -26.54
CA ALA A 26 -11.68 -14.97 -26.82
C ALA A 26 -12.16 -13.57 -27.18
N LEU A 27 -13.21 -13.44 -28.00
CA LEU A 27 -13.82 -12.14 -28.33
C LEU A 27 -14.40 -11.45 -27.09
N GLY A 28 -15.09 -12.21 -26.22
CA GLY A 28 -15.60 -11.72 -24.95
C GLY A 28 -14.47 -11.19 -24.04
N LEU A 29 -13.36 -11.92 -23.96
CA LEU A 29 -12.17 -11.49 -23.24
C LEU A 29 -11.58 -10.20 -23.83
N VAL A 30 -11.45 -10.10 -25.16
CA VAL A 30 -10.96 -8.88 -25.82
C VAL A 30 -11.86 -7.69 -25.49
N LEU A 31 -13.19 -7.85 -25.54
CA LEU A 31 -14.13 -6.79 -25.20
C LEU A 31 -13.97 -6.33 -23.73
N GLN A 32 -13.80 -7.27 -22.80
CA GLN A 32 -13.55 -6.96 -21.39
C GLN A 32 -12.20 -6.26 -21.18
N LEU A 33 -11.16 -6.64 -21.91
CA LEU A 33 -9.87 -5.94 -21.89
C LEU A 33 -9.98 -4.51 -22.42
N VAL A 34 -10.71 -4.30 -23.52
CA VAL A 34 -10.98 -2.95 -24.05
C VAL A 34 -11.69 -2.10 -22.98
N LEU A 35 -12.67 -2.66 -22.28
CA LEU A 35 -13.40 -1.97 -21.21
C LEU A 35 -12.48 -1.62 -20.02
N LEU A 36 -11.55 -2.50 -19.63
CA LEU A 36 -10.53 -2.17 -18.62
C LEU A 36 -9.61 -1.03 -19.07
N VAL A 37 -9.17 -1.04 -20.33
CA VAL A 37 -8.35 0.05 -20.89
C VAL A 37 -9.13 1.37 -20.90
N GLN A 38 -10.41 1.34 -21.25
CA GLN A 38 -11.28 2.52 -21.19
C GLN A 38 -11.40 3.07 -19.76
N TYR A 39 -11.59 2.23 -18.75
CA TYR A 39 -11.58 2.68 -17.36
C TYR A 39 -10.27 3.35 -16.96
N VAL A 40 -9.13 2.79 -17.38
CA VAL A 40 -7.81 3.40 -17.14
C VAL A 40 -7.70 4.76 -17.83
N ALA A 41 -8.13 4.88 -19.09
CA ALA A 41 -8.10 6.15 -19.82
C ALA A 41 -8.98 7.21 -19.15
N ILE A 42 -10.23 6.87 -18.82
CA ILE A 42 -11.20 7.78 -18.16
C ILE A 42 -10.67 8.22 -16.79
N TYR A 43 -10.15 7.28 -15.99
CA TYR A 43 -9.56 7.58 -14.69
C TYR A 43 -8.39 8.56 -14.81
N ASN A 44 -7.45 8.32 -15.73
CA ASN A 44 -6.30 9.21 -15.88
C ASN A 44 -6.71 10.62 -16.36
N ALA A 45 -7.68 10.71 -17.28
CA ALA A 45 -8.25 11.99 -17.71
C ALA A 45 -8.92 12.74 -16.54
N TRP A 46 -9.72 12.04 -15.73
CA TRP A 46 -10.40 12.62 -14.58
C TRP A 46 -9.44 13.00 -13.44
N SER A 47 -8.46 12.15 -13.14
CA SER A 47 -7.42 12.41 -12.14
C SER A 47 -6.54 13.59 -12.56
N PHE A 48 -6.25 13.73 -13.86
CA PHE A 48 -5.56 14.91 -14.38
C PHE A 48 -6.38 16.19 -14.18
N LYS A 49 -7.68 16.17 -14.51
CA LYS A 49 -8.60 17.29 -14.27
C LYS A 49 -8.69 17.65 -12.77
N THR A 50 -8.83 16.65 -11.92
CA THR A 50 -8.90 16.83 -10.45
C THR A 50 -7.61 17.45 -9.92
N TRP A 51 -6.47 16.96 -10.38
CA TRP A 51 -5.17 17.53 -10.04
C TRP A 51 -5.01 18.97 -10.51
N MET A 52 -5.48 19.33 -11.72
CA MET A 52 -5.45 20.72 -12.20
C MET A 52 -6.24 21.65 -11.27
N VAL A 53 -7.43 21.22 -10.84
CA VAL A 53 -8.27 21.99 -9.89
C VAL A 53 -7.57 22.10 -8.53
N GLU A 54 -6.99 21.02 -8.02
CA GLU A 54 -6.24 21.01 -6.77
C GLU A 54 -5.02 21.94 -6.83
N GLN A 55 -4.23 21.90 -7.91
CA GLN A 55 -3.09 22.80 -8.10
C GLN A 55 -3.50 24.27 -8.20
N SER A 56 -4.67 24.56 -8.77
CA SER A 56 -5.19 25.92 -8.88
C SER A 56 -5.51 26.56 -7.53
N VAL A 57 -5.61 25.75 -6.48
CA VAL A 57 -6.16 26.15 -5.19
C VAL A 57 -5.19 25.89 -4.03
N GLU A 58 -4.32 24.89 -4.17
CA GLU A 58 -3.42 24.45 -3.10
C GLU A 58 -1.95 24.69 -3.38
N SER A 59 -1.55 24.90 -4.64
CA SER A 59 -0.13 25.09 -4.98
C SER A 59 0.44 26.37 -4.37
N GLY A 60 1.72 26.37 -3.99
CA GLY A 60 2.41 27.57 -3.49
C GLY A 60 2.25 28.79 -4.41
N PRO A 61 2.49 28.65 -5.73
CA PRO A 61 2.25 29.72 -6.70
C PRO A 61 0.80 30.19 -6.73
N SER A 62 -0.19 29.28 -6.71
CA SER A 62 -1.60 29.68 -6.69
C SER A 62 -1.95 30.48 -5.44
N ARG A 63 -1.47 30.08 -4.25
CA ARG A 63 -1.68 30.84 -3.01
C ARG A 63 -1.03 32.21 -3.07
N TRP A 64 0.16 32.30 -3.65
CA TRP A 64 0.84 33.57 -3.88
C TRP A 64 0.02 34.46 -4.83
N VAL A 65 -0.44 33.93 -5.97
CA VAL A 65 -1.29 34.66 -6.93
C VAL A 65 -2.59 35.12 -6.27
N ILE A 66 -3.28 34.23 -5.55
CA ILE A 66 -4.53 34.55 -4.84
C ILE A 66 -4.28 35.63 -3.78
N SER A 67 -3.18 35.53 -3.02
CA SER A 67 -2.81 36.54 -2.02
C SER A 67 -2.48 37.89 -2.68
N THR A 68 -1.74 37.89 -3.78
CA THR A 68 -1.37 39.12 -4.51
C THR A 68 -2.58 39.76 -5.14
N ALA A 69 -3.45 38.98 -5.79
CA ALA A 69 -4.72 39.43 -6.36
C ALA A 69 -5.63 40.00 -5.27
N SER A 70 -5.74 39.36 -4.11
CA SER A 70 -6.50 39.86 -2.97
C SER A 70 -5.96 41.21 -2.47
N LYS A 71 -4.63 41.35 -2.35
CA LYS A 71 -4.00 42.62 -1.98
C LYS A 71 -4.26 43.72 -3.01
N MET A 72 -4.19 43.42 -4.30
CA MET A 72 -4.48 44.38 -5.37
C MET A 72 -5.95 44.77 -5.41
N LEU A 73 -6.87 43.83 -5.17
CA LEU A 73 -8.30 44.09 -5.14
C LEU A 73 -8.67 45.08 -4.04
N VAL A 74 -8.07 44.99 -2.86
CA VAL A 74 -8.30 45.94 -1.74
C VAL A 74 -7.96 47.39 -2.11
N TRP A 75 -7.10 47.63 -3.11
CA TRP A 75 -6.74 48.99 -3.54
C TRP A 75 -7.82 49.65 -4.39
N VAL A 76 -8.81 48.90 -4.87
CA VAL A 76 -9.96 49.44 -5.61
C VAL A 76 -10.98 49.99 -4.60
N PRO A 77 -11.17 51.32 -4.53
CA PRO A 77 -12.12 51.90 -3.59
C PRO A 77 -13.55 51.39 -3.86
N LEU A 78 -14.35 51.23 -2.80
CA LEU A 78 -15.75 50.77 -2.76
C LEU A 78 -16.02 49.30 -3.14
N VAL A 79 -15.28 48.70 -4.08
CA VAL A 79 -15.59 47.37 -4.63
C VAL A 79 -14.58 46.30 -4.19
N GLY A 80 -13.37 46.71 -3.81
CA GLY A 80 -12.24 45.84 -3.51
C GLY A 80 -12.46 44.80 -2.41
N GLU A 81 -13.07 45.20 -1.30
CA GLU A 81 -13.36 44.30 -0.18
C GLU A 81 -14.36 43.21 -0.59
N ARG A 82 -15.43 43.58 -1.31
CA ARG A 82 -16.43 42.62 -1.81
C ARG A 82 -15.84 41.61 -2.79
N LEU A 83 -14.94 42.06 -3.67
CA LEU A 83 -14.26 41.17 -4.62
C LEU A 83 -13.30 40.21 -3.92
N THR A 84 -12.59 40.67 -2.89
CA THR A 84 -11.68 39.85 -2.10
C THR A 84 -12.45 38.77 -1.34
N GLU A 85 -13.55 39.14 -0.68
CA GLU A 85 -14.42 38.16 -0.03
C GLU A 85 -15.03 37.16 -1.03
N ASN A 86 -15.44 37.62 -2.22
CA ASN A 86 -15.93 36.75 -3.27
C ASN A 86 -14.84 35.77 -3.73
N LEU A 87 -13.60 36.21 -3.91
CA LEU A 87 -12.47 35.36 -4.29
C LEU A 87 -12.19 34.30 -3.22
N GLU A 88 -12.13 34.69 -1.94
CA GLU A 88 -11.96 33.75 -0.83
C GLU A 88 -13.13 32.76 -0.72
N ARG A 89 -14.36 33.22 -0.96
CA ARG A 89 -15.56 32.38 -1.03
C ARG A 89 -15.50 31.40 -2.20
N VAL A 90 -15.01 31.81 -3.37
CA VAL A 90 -14.83 30.94 -4.53
C VAL A 90 -13.76 29.89 -4.24
N VAL A 91 -12.59 30.29 -3.73
CA VAL A 91 -11.50 29.36 -3.37
C VAL A 91 -11.95 28.35 -2.32
N SER A 92 -12.64 28.83 -1.27
CA SER A 92 -13.20 27.97 -0.22
C SER A 92 -14.31 27.07 -0.77
N GLY A 93 -15.13 27.59 -1.67
CA GLY A 93 -16.17 26.85 -2.39
C GLY A 93 -15.58 25.72 -3.24
N ILE A 94 -14.48 25.97 -3.96
CA ILE A 94 -13.77 24.94 -4.71
C ILE A 94 -13.24 23.87 -3.75
N LYS A 95 -12.57 24.26 -2.67
CA LYS A 95 -12.03 23.31 -1.67
C LYS A 95 -13.07 22.45 -0.99
N LEU A 96 -14.21 23.04 -0.61
CA LEU A 96 -15.21 22.38 0.23
C LEU A 96 -16.34 21.73 -0.56
N ARG A 97 -16.68 22.24 -1.75
CA ARG A 97 -17.82 21.76 -2.56
C ARG A 97 -17.41 21.05 -3.85
N ILE A 98 -16.33 21.45 -4.51
CA ILE A 98 -15.97 20.91 -5.84
C ILE A 98 -14.93 19.80 -5.73
N LEU A 99 -13.88 20.00 -4.94
CA LEU A 99 -12.79 19.04 -4.82
C LEU A 99 -13.24 17.71 -4.19
N PRO A 100 -14.05 17.67 -3.12
CA PRO A 100 -14.50 16.42 -2.52
C PRO A 100 -15.30 15.51 -3.46
N PRO A 101 -16.33 15.96 -4.22
CA PRO A 101 -17.02 15.09 -5.16
C PRO A 101 -16.13 14.65 -6.32
N MET A 102 -15.23 15.49 -6.83
CA MET A 102 -14.26 15.06 -7.86
C MET A 102 -13.39 13.90 -7.36
N LYS A 103 -12.91 14.02 -6.11
CA LYS A 103 -12.14 13.01 -5.38
C LYS A 103 -12.94 11.72 -5.13
N ARG A 104 -14.26 11.80 -4.88
CA ARG A 104 -15.15 10.63 -4.77
C ARG A 104 -15.38 9.93 -6.10
N ILE A 105 -15.53 10.68 -7.19
CA ILE A 105 -15.66 10.13 -8.54
C ILE A 105 -14.38 9.38 -8.95
N GLU A 106 -13.21 9.91 -8.59
CA GLU A 106 -11.93 9.22 -8.78
C GLU A 106 -11.91 7.88 -8.04
N GLU A 107 -12.27 7.86 -6.75
CA GLU A 107 -12.36 6.61 -5.97
C GLU A 107 -13.35 5.62 -6.56
N HIS A 108 -14.49 6.10 -7.06
CA HIS A 108 -15.49 5.27 -7.69
C HIS A 108 -14.96 4.57 -8.95
N PHE A 109 -14.23 5.30 -9.82
CA PHE A 109 -13.60 4.69 -10.98
C PHE A 109 -12.56 3.64 -10.58
N GLU A 110 -11.80 3.86 -9.50
CA GLU A 110 -10.88 2.84 -8.99
C GLU A 110 -11.63 1.58 -8.53
N VAL A 111 -12.72 1.73 -7.78
CA VAL A 111 -13.53 0.60 -7.32
C VAL A 111 -14.12 -0.17 -8.50
N CYS A 112 -14.71 0.53 -9.48
CA CYS A 112 -15.26 -0.09 -10.69
C CYS A 112 -14.19 -0.83 -11.50
N TYR A 113 -13.00 -0.24 -11.66
CA TYR A 113 -11.87 -0.89 -12.31
C TYR A 113 -11.45 -2.16 -11.55
N GLN A 114 -11.31 -2.09 -10.23
CA GLN A 114 -10.89 -3.23 -9.41
C GLN A 114 -11.93 -4.35 -9.39
N LEU A 115 -13.22 -4.02 -9.35
CA LEU A 115 -14.30 -4.99 -9.45
C LEU A 115 -14.26 -5.69 -10.81
N THR A 116 -14.17 -4.92 -11.90
CA THR A 116 -14.09 -5.49 -13.26
C THR A 116 -12.86 -6.38 -13.42
N LEU A 117 -11.72 -5.95 -12.88
CA LEU A 117 -10.47 -6.68 -12.93
C LEU A 117 -10.54 -7.99 -12.12
N ALA A 118 -11.13 -7.95 -10.93
CA ALA A 118 -11.35 -9.12 -10.09
C ALA A 118 -12.35 -10.10 -10.72
N ASP A 119 -13.40 -9.59 -11.38
CA ASP A 119 -14.39 -10.40 -12.10
C ASP A 119 -13.75 -11.17 -13.25
N LEU A 120 -12.93 -10.48 -14.04
CA LEU A 120 -12.20 -11.06 -15.16
C LEU A 120 -11.19 -12.13 -14.73
N THR A 121 -10.58 -11.99 -13.56
CA THR A 121 -9.39 -12.78 -13.19
C THR A 121 -9.65 -13.88 -12.17
N PHE A 122 -10.58 -13.67 -11.23
CA PHE A 122 -10.79 -14.57 -10.10
C PHE A 122 -12.19 -15.18 -10.04
N ARG A 123 -13.20 -14.56 -10.66
CA ARG A 123 -14.59 -15.06 -10.58
C ARG A 123 -14.86 -16.18 -11.59
N HIS A 124 -13.92 -16.51 -12.47
CA HIS A 124 -14.04 -17.65 -13.38
C HIS A 124 -13.69 -18.98 -12.70
N GLY A 125 -14.45 -20.04 -13.01
CA GLY A 125 -14.41 -21.33 -12.29
C GLY A 125 -13.08 -22.11 -12.36
N ASN A 126 -12.16 -21.73 -13.25
CA ASN A 126 -10.85 -22.36 -13.38
C ASN A 126 -9.79 -21.83 -12.40
N VAL A 127 -10.13 -20.81 -11.60
CA VAL A 127 -9.29 -20.32 -10.50
C VAL A 127 -9.88 -20.78 -9.17
N ARG A 128 -9.14 -21.59 -8.42
CA ARG A 128 -9.53 -22.03 -7.07
C ARG A 128 -8.68 -21.32 -6.04
N MET A 129 -9.32 -20.78 -5.01
CA MET A 129 -8.61 -20.16 -3.88
C MET A 129 -8.71 -21.02 -2.64
N LEU A 130 -7.58 -21.27 -2.00
CA LEU A 130 -7.47 -21.95 -0.72
C LEU A 130 -6.91 -20.96 0.31
N VAL A 131 -7.77 -20.43 1.17
CA VAL A 131 -7.36 -19.57 2.28
C VAL A 131 -7.15 -20.42 3.53
N THR A 132 -6.01 -20.27 4.19
CA THR A 132 -5.60 -21.03 5.38
C THR A 132 -5.05 -20.09 6.45
N GLY A 133 -5.05 -20.51 7.71
CA GLY A 133 -4.53 -19.71 8.83
C GLY A 133 -5.63 -18.90 9.54
N ASP A 134 -5.28 -17.72 10.01
CA ASP A 134 -6.19 -16.82 10.75
C ASP A 134 -7.11 -16.09 9.77
N THR A 135 -8.32 -16.62 9.50
CA THR A 135 -9.28 -15.99 8.58
C THR A 135 -10.31 -15.11 9.27
N GLU A 136 -10.53 -15.32 10.57
CA GLU A 136 -11.52 -14.57 11.34
C GLU A 136 -11.14 -13.10 11.52
N GLY A 137 -12.01 -12.21 11.04
CA GLY A 137 -11.87 -10.76 11.22
C GLY A 137 -10.96 -10.08 10.21
N PHE A 138 -10.62 -10.74 9.09
CA PHE A 138 -9.89 -10.09 7.99
C PHE A 138 -10.62 -8.80 7.57
N PRO A 139 -9.91 -7.68 7.34
CA PRO A 139 -10.55 -6.39 7.10
C PRO A 139 -11.31 -6.42 5.79
N VAL A 140 -12.64 -6.29 5.88
CA VAL A 140 -13.54 -6.21 4.72
C VAL A 140 -13.81 -4.75 4.38
N ALA A 141 -14.01 -4.45 3.09
CA ALA A 141 -14.31 -3.11 2.57
C ALA A 141 -15.64 -2.54 3.10
N VAL A 142 -16.62 -3.41 3.35
CA VAL A 142 -17.95 -3.05 3.86
C VAL A 142 -17.96 -3.24 5.38
N GLY A 143 -18.46 -2.23 6.11
CA GLY A 143 -18.70 -2.30 7.56
C GLY A 143 -17.47 -2.15 8.47
N ASN A 144 -16.24 -2.11 7.95
CA ASN A 144 -15.08 -1.81 8.78
C ASN A 144 -14.93 -0.27 8.95
N ASN A 145 -14.66 0.16 10.18
CA ASN A 145 -14.50 1.58 10.54
C ASN A 145 -13.07 1.87 11.02
N LYS A 146 -12.11 1.00 10.73
CA LYS A 146 -10.74 1.06 11.24
C LYS A 146 -9.71 1.05 10.12
N SER A 147 -8.71 1.90 10.26
CA SER A 147 -7.51 1.89 9.44
C SER A 147 -6.69 0.63 9.75
N SER A 148 -6.50 -0.21 8.74
CA SER A 148 -5.86 -1.53 8.86
C SER A 148 -4.58 -1.57 8.02
N LEU A 149 -3.60 -2.37 8.43
CA LEU A 149 -2.38 -2.59 7.66
C LEU A 149 -2.28 -4.05 7.24
N VAL A 150 -2.13 -4.27 5.94
CA VAL A 150 -1.86 -5.56 5.31
C VAL A 150 -0.44 -5.55 4.77
N ILE A 151 0.34 -6.57 5.09
CA ILE A 151 1.65 -6.84 4.50
C ILE A 151 1.59 -8.16 3.75
N ALA A 152 2.20 -8.23 2.57
CA ALA A 152 2.19 -9.43 1.74
C ALA A 152 3.53 -9.63 1.04
N ASN A 153 3.86 -10.88 0.71
CA ASN A 153 4.90 -11.16 -0.29
C ASN A 153 4.39 -10.80 -1.69
N HIS A 154 5.30 -10.59 -2.65
CA HIS A 154 4.93 -10.18 -4.01
C HIS A 154 5.41 -11.18 -5.07
N ARG A 155 4.50 -12.04 -5.52
CA ARG A 155 4.75 -13.13 -6.47
C ARG A 155 4.22 -12.85 -7.86
N SER A 156 3.21 -12.00 -8.00
CA SER A 156 2.67 -11.60 -9.29
C SER A 156 2.09 -10.19 -9.22
N VAL A 157 2.05 -9.49 -10.36
CA VAL A 157 1.27 -8.25 -10.50
C VAL A 157 -0.21 -8.48 -10.15
N MET A 158 -0.69 -9.73 -10.24
CA MET A 158 -2.03 -10.12 -9.86
C MET A 158 -2.29 -10.08 -8.35
N ASP A 159 -1.25 -9.97 -7.51
CA ASP A 159 -1.41 -9.82 -6.06
C ASP A 159 -2.17 -8.55 -5.70
N TYR A 160 -2.03 -7.46 -6.48
CA TYR A 160 -2.78 -6.22 -6.28
C TYR A 160 -4.29 -6.47 -6.42
N SER A 161 -4.69 -7.21 -7.45
CA SER A 161 -6.10 -7.56 -7.68
C SER A 161 -6.58 -8.61 -6.67
N LEU A 162 -5.72 -9.56 -6.29
CA LEU A 162 -6.06 -10.62 -5.35
C LEU A 162 -6.39 -10.04 -3.97
N ILE A 163 -5.57 -9.13 -3.46
CA ILE A 163 -5.82 -8.51 -2.15
C ILE A 163 -7.08 -7.64 -2.21
N ASN A 164 -7.33 -6.93 -3.32
CA ASN A 164 -8.61 -6.24 -3.54
C ASN A 164 -9.78 -7.22 -3.46
N TYR A 165 -9.69 -8.37 -4.13
CA TYR A 165 -10.72 -9.41 -4.11
C TYR A 165 -10.95 -9.96 -2.69
N LEU A 166 -9.89 -10.20 -1.91
CA LEU A 166 -10.01 -10.66 -0.52
C LEU A 166 -10.71 -9.63 0.37
N VAL A 167 -10.35 -8.35 0.21
CA VAL A 167 -10.91 -7.24 1.00
C VAL A 167 -12.39 -7.00 0.67
N GLN A 168 -12.87 -7.33 -0.54
CA GLN A 168 -14.30 -7.24 -0.86
C GLN A 168 -15.16 -8.26 -0.09
N GLY A 169 -14.57 -9.39 0.33
CA GLY A 169 -15.26 -10.39 1.15
C GLY A 169 -16.42 -11.11 0.43
N THR A 170 -17.44 -11.47 1.20
CA THR A 170 -18.62 -12.24 0.76
C THR A 170 -19.69 -11.39 0.06
N GLU A 171 -19.76 -10.09 0.36
CA GLU A 171 -20.66 -9.14 -0.31
C GLU A 171 -20.07 -8.69 -1.64
N ARG A 172 -20.16 -9.59 -2.63
CA ARG A 172 -19.58 -9.40 -3.96
C ARG A 172 -20.48 -8.51 -4.81
N ALA A 173 -20.37 -7.19 -4.61
CA ALA A 173 -20.97 -6.25 -5.54
C ALA A 173 -20.41 -6.47 -6.95
N THR A 174 -21.27 -6.35 -7.96
CA THR A 174 -20.84 -6.26 -9.36
C THR A 174 -20.53 -4.80 -9.70
N ALA A 175 -19.63 -4.56 -10.66
CA ALA A 175 -19.31 -3.20 -11.10
C ALA A 175 -20.56 -2.39 -11.49
N ARG A 176 -21.57 -3.06 -12.07
CA ARG A 176 -22.87 -2.46 -12.41
C ARG A 176 -23.67 -2.03 -11.18
N GLN A 177 -23.72 -2.85 -10.13
CA GLN A 177 -24.39 -2.49 -8.87
C GLN A 177 -23.68 -1.32 -8.18
N SER A 178 -22.34 -1.31 -8.16
CA SER A 178 -21.56 -0.20 -7.61
C SER A 178 -21.81 1.09 -8.40
N PHE A 179 -21.88 1.02 -9.73
CA PHE A 179 -22.19 2.20 -10.57
C PHE A 179 -23.54 2.83 -10.23
N TRP A 180 -24.58 2.03 -10.04
CA TRP A 180 -25.90 2.55 -9.65
C TRP A 180 -25.92 3.17 -8.25
N ARG A 181 -25.12 2.64 -7.30
CA ARG A 181 -24.97 3.24 -5.96
C ARG A 181 -24.37 4.64 -5.96
N LEU A 182 -23.63 5.04 -7.02
CA LEU A 182 -23.13 6.41 -7.16
C LEU A 182 -24.27 7.43 -7.39
N ILE A 183 -25.36 6.97 -8.02
CA ILE A 183 -26.51 7.80 -8.40
C ILE A 183 -27.53 7.86 -7.25
N GLU A 184 -27.54 6.86 -6.37
CA GLU A 184 -28.38 6.85 -5.19
C GLU A 184 -27.85 7.82 -4.11
N PRO A 185 -28.65 8.81 -3.68
CA PRO A 185 -28.20 9.84 -2.74
C PRO A 185 -28.14 9.37 -1.28
N LYS A 186 -28.07 8.06 -1.01
CA LYS A 186 -28.03 7.57 0.36
C LYS A 186 -26.63 7.79 0.96
N GLU A 187 -26.61 8.16 2.24
CA GLU A 187 -25.44 8.18 3.13
C GLU A 187 -24.91 6.76 3.41
N THR A 188 -24.78 5.93 2.38
CA THR A 188 -24.30 4.56 2.52
C THR A 188 -22.84 4.58 2.89
N GLU A 189 -22.59 4.09 4.11
CA GLU A 189 -21.37 3.48 4.63
C GLU A 189 -20.16 3.65 3.71
N THR A 190 -19.20 4.47 4.16
CA THR A 190 -17.87 4.61 3.58
C THR A 190 -17.34 3.24 3.13
N GLU A 191 -17.37 2.97 1.83
CA GLU A 191 -16.66 1.83 1.25
C GLU A 191 -15.17 2.04 1.59
N LEU A 192 -14.64 1.23 2.51
CA LEU A 192 -13.23 1.26 2.83
C LEU A 192 -12.47 0.86 1.57
N GLY A 193 -11.78 1.84 1.00
CA GLY A 193 -10.93 1.61 -0.16
C GLY A 193 -9.62 0.99 0.30
N LEU A 194 -9.28 -0.18 -0.25
CA LEU A 194 -7.91 -0.68 -0.21
C LEU A 194 -7.00 0.29 -0.95
N LYS A 195 -5.83 0.59 -0.40
CA LYS A 195 -4.81 1.43 -1.03
C LYS A 195 -3.45 0.79 -0.86
N PHE A 196 -2.70 0.66 -1.94
CA PHE A 196 -1.33 0.17 -1.91
C PHE A 196 -0.35 1.30 -1.70
N VAL A 197 0.61 1.09 -0.81
CA VAL A 197 1.70 2.03 -0.53
C VAL A 197 2.97 1.48 -1.16
N SER A 198 3.33 2.00 -2.34
CA SER A 198 4.48 1.52 -3.12
C SER A 198 5.06 2.62 -4.01
N TRP A 199 6.35 2.52 -4.37
CA TRP A 199 7.05 3.46 -5.28
C TRP A 199 6.82 4.96 -4.96
N GLY A 200 6.80 5.30 -3.67
CA GLY A 200 6.57 6.68 -3.21
C GLY A 200 5.15 7.21 -3.43
N ARG A 201 4.17 6.35 -3.70
CA ARG A 201 2.76 6.72 -3.88
C ARG A 201 1.79 5.80 -3.13
N VAL A 202 0.60 6.34 -2.92
CA VAL A 202 -0.58 5.63 -2.43
C VAL A 202 -1.54 5.49 -3.61
N CYS A 203 -1.78 4.28 -4.09
CA CYS A 203 -2.64 4.04 -5.25
C CYS A 203 -3.34 2.69 -5.17
N ASN A 204 -4.51 2.59 -5.78
CA ASN A 204 -5.21 1.32 -5.98
C ASN A 204 -5.45 1.02 -7.46
N MET A 205 -4.71 1.68 -8.36
CA MET A 205 -4.92 1.56 -9.80
C MET A 205 -3.60 1.86 -10.54
N PRO A 206 -3.31 1.18 -11.66
CA PRO A 206 -2.13 1.46 -12.48
C PRO A 206 -2.28 2.78 -13.24
N SER A 207 -2.18 3.90 -12.52
CA SER A 207 -2.20 5.24 -13.11
C SER A 207 -0.91 5.50 -13.90
N LEU A 208 -0.99 6.36 -14.93
CA LEU A 208 0.20 6.76 -15.71
C LEU A 208 1.27 7.40 -14.81
N ARG A 209 0.85 8.09 -13.76
CA ARG A 209 1.75 8.69 -12.78
C ARG A 209 2.45 7.66 -11.90
N PHE A 210 1.76 6.57 -11.55
CA PHE A 210 2.36 5.45 -10.84
C PHE A 210 3.37 4.72 -11.73
N LEU A 211 2.99 4.42 -12.97
CA LEU A 211 3.89 3.83 -13.97
C LEU A 211 5.13 4.69 -14.20
N SER A 212 4.96 6.01 -14.33
CA SER A 212 6.09 6.95 -14.41
C SER A 212 7.00 6.87 -13.17
N CYS A 213 6.45 6.69 -11.96
CA CYS A 213 7.26 6.53 -10.75
C CYS A 213 8.02 5.21 -10.70
N ILE A 214 7.47 4.14 -11.27
CA ILE A 214 8.17 2.86 -11.42
C ILE A 214 9.32 3.01 -12.43
N LEU A 215 9.07 3.71 -13.55
CA LEU A 215 10.05 3.86 -14.63
C LEU A 215 11.19 4.82 -14.29
N THR A 216 10.93 5.86 -13.49
CA THR A 216 11.89 6.93 -13.19
C THR A 216 12.44 6.88 -11.76
N GLY A 217 11.78 6.15 -10.86
CA GLY A 217 12.10 6.14 -9.44
C GLY A 217 13.01 5.00 -9.02
N ASP A 218 13.62 5.15 -7.84
CA ASP A 218 14.29 4.07 -7.12
C ASP A 218 13.26 3.21 -6.37
N GLU A 219 13.46 1.90 -6.33
CA GLU A 219 12.68 0.92 -5.54
C GLU A 219 12.61 1.31 -4.06
N ASN A 220 13.65 1.99 -3.56
CA ASN A 220 13.71 2.47 -2.18
C ASN A 220 12.96 3.78 -1.95
N ARG A 221 12.18 4.26 -2.92
CA ARG A 221 11.34 5.45 -2.76
C ARG A 221 10.14 5.11 -1.89
N ALA A 222 10.06 5.77 -0.74
CA ALA A 222 8.99 5.55 0.22
C ALA A 222 8.04 6.74 0.33
N VAL A 223 6.79 6.46 0.72
CA VAL A 223 5.85 7.50 1.12
C VAL A 223 6.18 7.94 2.55
N ASP A 224 6.21 9.25 2.81
CA ASP A 224 6.44 9.74 4.16
C ASP A 224 5.22 9.50 5.07
N ALA A 225 5.48 9.31 6.37
CA ALA A 225 4.44 9.05 7.36
C ALA A 225 3.47 10.23 7.52
N THR A 226 3.95 11.46 7.34
CA THR A 226 3.12 12.68 7.38
C THR A 226 2.10 12.69 6.24
N ARG A 227 2.57 12.39 5.02
CA ARG A 227 1.71 12.31 3.84
C ARG A 227 0.69 11.18 3.92
N LEU A 228 1.06 10.03 4.51
CA LEU A 228 0.10 8.95 4.79
C LEU A 228 -0.95 9.39 5.82
N GLN A 229 -0.55 10.16 6.83
CA GLN A 229 -1.46 10.69 7.83
C GLN A 229 -2.43 11.70 7.20
N GLU A 230 -1.94 12.67 6.44
CA GLU A 230 -2.77 13.63 5.69
C GLU A 230 -3.76 12.92 4.77
N PHE A 231 -3.32 11.85 4.10
CA PHE A 231 -4.17 11.02 3.25
C PHE A 231 -5.33 10.37 4.03
N LEU A 232 -5.04 9.79 5.21
CA LEU A 232 -6.08 9.20 6.05
C LEU A 232 -6.97 10.26 6.70
N GLU A 233 -6.44 11.44 7.03
CA GLU A 233 -7.23 12.56 7.54
C GLU A 233 -8.18 13.15 6.47
N ASP A 234 -7.77 13.21 5.19
CA ASP A 234 -8.58 13.69 4.05
C ASP A 234 -9.62 12.64 3.61
N ARG A 235 -9.23 11.36 3.53
CA ARG A 235 -10.03 10.28 2.93
C ARG A 235 -10.71 9.36 3.94
N GLY A 236 -10.52 9.59 5.24
CA GLY A 236 -11.02 8.75 6.32
C GLY A 236 -10.20 7.47 6.55
N ASN A 237 -10.75 6.57 7.37
CA ASN A 237 -10.14 5.26 7.59
C ASN A 237 -10.02 4.51 6.26
N ARG A 238 -8.89 3.82 6.03
CA ARG A 238 -8.61 3.00 4.83
C ARG A 238 -7.75 1.78 5.18
N ILE A 239 -7.82 0.76 4.33
CA ILE A 239 -6.93 -0.42 4.43
C ILE A 239 -5.68 -0.11 3.62
N LEU A 240 -4.52 -0.11 4.26
CA LEU A 240 -3.24 0.10 3.62
C LEU A 240 -2.57 -1.25 3.36
N ALA A 241 -2.26 -1.56 2.10
CA ALA A 241 -1.48 -2.73 1.74
C ALA A 241 -0.04 -2.34 1.36
N VAL A 242 0.93 -3.08 1.86
CA VAL A 242 2.35 -2.89 1.58
C VAL A 242 2.94 -4.20 1.08
N PHE A 243 3.69 -4.13 -0.01
CA PHE A 243 4.59 -5.20 -0.44
C PHE A 243 6.02 -4.79 -0.08
N PRO A 244 6.60 -5.29 1.03
CA PRO A 244 7.98 -4.96 1.38
C PRO A 244 8.99 -5.34 0.30
N GLU A 245 8.72 -6.36 -0.50
CA GLU A 245 9.57 -6.75 -1.63
C GLU A 245 9.62 -5.71 -2.74
N VAL A 246 8.57 -4.87 -2.85
CA VAL A 246 8.33 -3.86 -3.90
C VAL A 246 8.18 -4.46 -5.31
N ASN A 247 9.12 -5.30 -5.72
CA ASN A 247 9.15 -6.00 -6.99
C ASN A 247 8.54 -7.40 -6.91
N VAL A 248 8.13 -7.91 -8.07
CA VAL A 248 7.76 -9.31 -8.23
C VAL A 248 9.00 -10.18 -8.24
N LEU A 249 9.00 -11.29 -7.52
CA LEU A 249 10.09 -12.26 -7.58
C LEU A 249 10.22 -12.89 -8.98
N THR A 250 11.28 -12.55 -9.70
CA THR A 250 11.67 -13.23 -10.96
C THR A 250 12.93 -14.08 -10.75
N PRO A 251 13.21 -15.08 -11.61
CA PRO A 251 14.42 -15.88 -11.53
C PRO A 251 15.70 -15.04 -11.57
N GLU A 252 15.72 -13.98 -12.36
CA GLU A 252 16.87 -13.08 -12.52
C GLU A 252 17.09 -12.26 -11.25
N LEU A 253 16.02 -11.66 -10.71
CA LEU A 253 16.10 -10.91 -9.45
C LEU A 253 16.51 -11.83 -8.29
N ARG A 254 16.04 -13.08 -8.28
CA ARG A 254 16.46 -14.08 -7.29
C ARG A 254 17.96 -14.37 -7.38
N LEU A 255 18.51 -14.50 -8.59
CA LEU A 255 19.96 -14.72 -8.79
C LEU A 255 20.77 -13.51 -8.33
N VAL A 256 20.36 -12.30 -8.71
CA VAL A 256 21.01 -11.05 -8.29
C VAL A 256 20.97 -10.90 -6.77
N GLN A 257 19.82 -11.13 -6.16
CA GLN A 257 19.66 -11.10 -4.71
C GLN A 257 20.58 -12.11 -4.01
N ARG A 258 20.66 -13.36 -4.47
CA ARG A 258 21.53 -14.37 -3.85
C ARG A 258 22.99 -13.96 -3.90
N LYS A 259 23.44 -13.37 -5.02
CA LYS A 259 24.79 -12.84 -5.14
C LYS A 259 25.03 -11.73 -4.11
N LEU A 260 24.15 -10.72 -4.08
CA LEU A 260 24.25 -9.60 -3.14
C LEU A 260 24.15 -10.04 -1.67
N ALA A 261 23.31 -11.02 -1.37
CA ALA A 261 23.14 -11.53 -0.02
C ALA A 261 24.39 -12.27 0.45
N LYS A 262 25.02 -13.05 -0.44
CA LYS A 262 26.31 -13.71 -0.16
C LYS A 262 27.40 -12.68 0.12
N ASP A 263 27.49 -11.65 -0.71
CA ASP A 263 28.53 -10.62 -0.62
C ASP A 263 28.38 -9.77 0.66
N ASN A 264 27.15 -9.58 1.15
CA ASN A 264 26.83 -8.75 2.32
C ASN A 264 26.48 -9.54 3.59
N TYR A 265 26.66 -10.87 3.60
CA TYR A 265 26.32 -11.76 4.72
C TYR A 265 24.85 -11.62 5.19
N LEU A 266 23.93 -11.41 4.25
CA LEU A 266 22.48 -11.36 4.50
C LEU A 266 21.87 -12.77 4.42
N PRO A 267 20.70 -13.00 5.05
CA PRO A 267 20.00 -14.28 4.94
C PRO A 267 19.65 -14.60 3.49
N MET A 268 19.89 -15.85 3.09
CA MET A 268 19.57 -16.36 1.78
C MET A 268 18.10 -16.75 1.71
N LEU A 269 17.30 -15.94 1.01
CA LEU A 269 15.88 -16.17 0.78
C LEU A 269 15.68 -16.74 -0.63
N ASN A 270 14.93 -17.84 -0.76
CA ASN A 270 14.75 -18.57 -2.02
C ASN A 270 13.39 -18.32 -2.68
N ASN A 271 12.39 -18.03 -1.87
CA ASN A 271 10.98 -17.93 -2.20
C ASN A 271 10.44 -16.50 -2.07
N VAL A 272 11.19 -15.59 -1.47
CA VAL A 272 10.80 -14.19 -1.35
C VAL A 272 11.99 -13.27 -1.61
N LEU A 273 11.72 -12.05 -2.07
CA LEU A 273 12.75 -11.03 -2.11
C LEU A 273 13.04 -10.48 -0.71
N TYR A 274 14.25 -9.97 -0.52
CA TYR A 274 14.66 -9.34 0.72
C TYR A 274 13.84 -8.06 0.95
N PRO A 275 13.21 -7.88 2.13
CA PRO A 275 12.24 -6.83 2.33
C PRO A 275 12.89 -5.44 2.37
N ARG A 276 12.24 -4.47 1.72
CA ARG A 276 12.50 -3.04 1.85
C ARG A 276 11.69 -2.47 3.02
N PHE A 277 12.39 -1.86 3.97
CA PHE A 277 11.77 -1.49 5.25
C PHE A 277 11.05 -0.14 5.24
N LYS A 278 11.36 0.77 4.30
CA LYS A 278 10.95 2.18 4.40
C LYS A 278 9.43 2.37 4.37
N ASN A 279 8.71 1.76 3.43
CA ASN A 279 7.25 1.85 3.34
C ASN A 279 6.56 1.24 4.56
N PHE A 280 7.04 0.07 5.02
CA PHE A 280 6.53 -0.56 6.23
C PHE A 280 6.72 0.32 7.47
N LYS A 281 7.91 0.90 7.66
CA LYS A 281 8.17 1.83 8.77
C LYS A 281 7.30 3.08 8.69
N ALA A 282 7.09 3.64 7.50
CA ALA A 282 6.23 4.80 7.31
C ALA A 282 4.78 4.50 7.69
N ALA A 283 4.24 3.35 7.26
CA ALA A 283 2.91 2.91 7.63
C ALA A 283 2.75 2.71 9.15
N ILE A 284 3.69 2.02 9.81
CA ILE A 284 3.65 1.81 11.26
C ILE A 284 3.75 3.13 12.03
N ARG A 285 4.59 4.08 11.59
CA ARG A 285 4.67 5.42 12.19
C ARG A 285 3.38 6.22 12.03
N CYS A 286 2.76 6.17 10.86
CA CYS A 286 1.46 6.78 10.60
C CYS A 286 0.40 6.24 11.58
N LEU A 287 0.28 4.92 11.73
CA LEU A 287 -0.63 4.30 12.70
C LEU A 287 -0.28 4.66 14.15
N SER A 288 1.00 4.83 14.47
CA SER A 288 1.45 5.28 15.79
C SER A 288 1.02 6.71 16.11
N HIS A 289 0.98 7.59 15.10
CA HIS A 289 0.51 8.97 15.26
C HIS A 289 -1.00 9.00 15.46
N ILE A 290 -1.76 8.25 14.65
CA ILE A 290 -3.22 8.17 14.77
C ILE A 290 -3.64 7.65 16.14
N ARG A 291 -2.95 6.63 16.67
CA ARG A 291 -3.25 6.07 18.01
C ARG A 291 -2.75 6.96 19.17
N GLY A 292 -2.04 8.06 18.90
CA GLY A 292 -1.46 8.92 19.93
C GLY A 292 -0.25 8.32 20.68
N ALA A 293 0.31 7.20 20.21
CA ALA A 293 1.47 6.56 20.83
C ALA A 293 2.81 7.27 20.50
N GLY A 294 2.83 8.15 19.49
CA GLY A 294 4.01 8.92 19.10
C GLY A 294 4.44 10.00 20.11
N THR A 295 3.48 10.63 20.79
CA THR A 295 3.71 11.68 21.80
C THR A 295 4.48 11.15 23.00
N ASP A 296 4.23 9.88 23.35
CA ASP A 296 4.80 9.22 24.53
C ASP A 296 6.28 8.80 24.32
N ARG A 297 6.73 8.63 23.07
CA ARG A 297 8.15 8.38 22.74
C ARG A 297 9.01 9.63 22.86
N ARG A 298 8.47 10.79 22.46
CA ARG A 298 9.15 12.09 22.60
C ARG A 298 9.22 12.46 24.08
N GLY A 299 8.12 12.28 24.81
CA GLY A 299 8.06 12.41 26.26
C GLY A 299 9.03 11.49 26.99
N ARG A 300 9.16 10.21 26.60
CA ARG A 300 10.16 9.28 27.19
C ARG A 300 11.61 9.63 26.86
N ARG A 301 11.92 10.11 25.64
CA ARG A 301 13.28 10.57 25.33
C ARG A 301 13.62 11.83 26.12
N PHE A 302 12.69 12.78 26.22
CA PHE A 302 12.85 13.96 27.05
C PHE A 302 13.01 13.59 28.52
N ARG A 303 12.14 12.72 29.06
CA ARG A 303 12.22 12.27 30.45
C ARG A 303 13.52 11.51 30.71
N ASN A 304 14.00 10.66 29.79
CA ASN A 304 15.29 9.98 29.91
C ASN A 304 16.48 10.95 29.83
N ALA A 305 16.39 11.99 28.99
CA ALA A 305 17.41 13.03 28.89
C ALA A 305 17.43 13.91 30.14
N VAL A 306 16.26 14.30 30.65
CA VAL A 306 16.07 15.03 31.91
C VAL A 306 16.58 14.20 33.08
N THR A 307 16.23 12.91 33.19
CA THR A 307 16.78 12.05 34.26
C THR A 307 18.28 11.83 34.13
N LYS A 308 18.84 11.82 32.92
CA LYS A 308 20.30 11.75 32.72
C LYS A 308 20.98 13.07 33.10
N ALA A 309 20.36 14.20 32.77
CA ALA A 309 20.81 15.52 33.17
C ALA A 309 20.74 15.67 34.69
N ASP A 310 19.63 15.29 35.33
CA ASP A 310 19.46 15.29 36.79
C ASP A 310 20.45 14.34 37.48
N ASN A 311 20.73 13.17 36.88
CA ASN A 311 21.76 12.25 37.39
C ASN A 311 23.19 12.78 37.19
N MET A 312 23.45 13.63 36.19
CA MET A 312 24.75 14.31 36.04
C MET A 312 24.86 15.50 36.99
N VAL A 313 23.80 16.30 37.12
CA VAL A 313 23.74 17.46 38.02
C VAL A 313 23.81 17.02 39.48
N SER A 314 23.13 15.95 39.88
CA SER A 314 23.22 15.40 41.23
C SER A 314 24.60 14.80 41.55
N LYS A 315 25.27 14.18 40.57
CA LYS A 315 26.67 13.74 40.72
C LYS A 315 27.65 14.90 40.88
N ILE A 316 27.39 16.04 40.24
CA ILE A 316 28.20 17.26 40.35
C ILE A 316 27.93 18.00 41.66
N ARG A 317 26.70 17.93 42.19
CA ARG A 317 26.30 18.61 43.44
C ARG A 317 26.96 18.06 44.71
N HIS A 318 27.51 16.83 44.65
CA HIS A 318 28.22 16.19 45.75
C HIS A 318 29.74 16.38 45.73
N SER A 319 30.31 16.99 44.69
CA SER A 319 31.72 17.42 44.68
C SER A 319 31.77 18.94 44.85
N GLY A 320 32.33 19.42 45.95
CA GLY A 320 32.42 20.84 46.32
C GLY A 320 33.32 21.71 45.43
N SER A 321 33.24 21.58 44.10
CA SER A 321 33.97 22.42 43.15
C SER A 321 33.06 23.48 42.54
N ARG A 322 33.53 24.74 42.53
CA ARG A 322 32.89 25.86 41.83
C ARG A 322 32.62 25.48 40.36
N ILE A 323 31.37 25.66 39.95
CA ILE A 323 30.90 25.35 38.61
C ILE A 323 31.53 26.35 37.63
N SER A 324 32.20 25.86 36.59
CA SER A 324 32.71 26.66 35.48
C SER A 324 31.59 26.86 34.45
N ASP A 325 31.41 28.10 33.99
CA ASP A 325 30.43 28.49 32.96
C ASP A 325 30.56 27.64 31.67
N MET A 326 31.74 27.07 31.42
CA MET A 326 32.00 26.19 30.29
C MET A 326 31.25 24.85 30.40
N GLN A 327 31.03 24.33 31.61
CA GLN A 327 30.28 23.09 31.85
C GLN A 327 28.77 23.30 31.70
N ILE A 328 28.26 24.47 32.11
CA ILE A 328 26.87 24.87 31.91
C ILE A 328 26.58 25.06 30.41
N ALA A 329 27.51 25.67 29.67
CA ALA A 329 27.43 25.81 28.22
C ALA A 329 27.40 24.45 27.52
N GLN A 330 28.21 23.48 27.95
CA GLN A 330 28.26 22.14 27.35
C GLN A 330 26.94 21.36 27.55
N VAL A 331 26.30 21.49 28.72
CA VAL A 331 24.98 20.90 28.99
C VAL A 331 23.88 21.58 28.19
N SER A 332 23.95 22.91 28.02
CA SER A 332 23.01 23.66 27.17
C SER A 332 23.12 23.32 25.68
N MET A 333 24.32 22.93 25.21
CA MET A 333 24.57 22.49 23.83
C MET A 333 23.94 21.11 23.54
N PHE A 334 23.86 20.23 24.55
CA PHE A 334 23.27 18.89 24.43
C PHE A 334 21.73 18.87 24.50
N LEU A 335 21.12 19.87 25.15
CA LEU A 335 19.67 19.92 25.34
C LEU A 335 18.90 20.55 24.18
N GLY A 336 19.57 21.18 23.23
CA GLY A 336 18.95 21.85 22.09
C GLY A 336 18.08 23.01 22.57
N ARG A 337 18.55 24.24 22.37
CA ARG A 337 17.83 25.46 22.69
C ARG A 337 16.52 25.46 21.88
N ALA A 338 15.40 25.11 22.53
CA ALA A 338 14.08 25.46 22.06
C ALA A 338 13.96 26.97 22.27
N GLU A 339 14.30 27.74 21.24
CA GLU A 339 13.83 29.12 21.14
C GLU A 339 12.33 29.04 20.83
N ASP A 340 11.52 29.05 21.88
CA ASP A 340 10.14 29.49 21.78
C ASP A 340 10.04 30.93 22.27
N GLU A 341 9.49 31.72 21.38
CA GLU A 341 8.86 33.01 21.59
C GLU A 341 8.13 33.09 22.94
N GLU A 342 8.63 33.92 23.85
CA GLU A 342 7.79 34.54 24.87
C GLU A 342 8.45 35.81 25.42
N ALA A 343 8.42 36.89 24.65
CA ALA A 343 8.46 38.26 25.17
C ALA A 343 8.23 39.32 24.07
N SER A 344 6.97 39.55 23.68
CA SER A 344 6.48 40.89 23.34
C SER A 344 4.96 40.86 23.21
N GLY A 345 4.29 41.57 24.11
CA GLY A 345 2.84 41.64 24.21
C GLY A 345 2.15 42.45 23.11
N LYS A 346 0.83 42.26 23.08
CA LYS A 346 -0.21 42.98 22.31
C LYS A 346 -0.38 42.55 20.85
N ALA A 347 -1.12 41.46 20.63
CA ALA A 347 -1.83 41.23 19.38
C ALA A 347 -3.26 40.72 19.64
N LYS A 348 -4.18 41.34 18.91
CA LYS A 348 -5.65 41.27 19.01
C LYS A 348 -6.17 39.83 19.06
N LYS A 349 -7.17 39.58 19.92
CA LYS A 349 -8.01 38.38 19.96
C LYS A 349 -8.59 38.08 18.57
N LYS A 350 -7.89 37.30 17.74
CA LYS A 350 -8.50 36.61 16.61
C LYS A 350 -9.37 35.49 17.17
N LYS A 351 -10.68 35.57 16.91
CA LYS A 351 -11.65 34.50 17.15
C LYS A 351 -11.07 33.21 16.57
N LYS A 352 -10.75 32.24 17.42
CA LYS A 352 -10.46 30.86 17.02
C LYS A 352 -11.71 30.32 16.35
N VAL A 353 -11.69 30.25 15.02
CA VAL A 353 -12.63 29.47 14.23
C VAL A 353 -12.50 28.03 14.73
N LYS A 354 -13.61 27.47 15.25
CA LYS A 354 -13.66 26.08 15.69
C LYS A 354 -13.22 25.19 14.51
N PRO A 355 -12.22 24.29 14.67
CA PRO A 355 -11.89 23.37 13.61
C PRO A 355 -13.09 22.44 13.39
N THR A 356 -13.53 22.40 12.14
CA THR A 356 -14.45 21.42 11.55
C THR A 356 -14.10 20.04 12.09
N ARG A 357 -15.10 19.29 12.59
CA ARG A 357 -14.95 17.95 13.19
C ARG A 357 -14.04 17.08 12.32
N ARG A 358 -12.80 16.80 12.78
CA ARG A 358 -11.89 15.86 12.12
C ARG A 358 -12.51 14.45 12.21
N PRO A 359 -12.42 13.63 11.16
CA PRO A 359 -12.92 12.26 11.21
C PRO A 359 -12.22 11.51 12.35
N LEU A 360 -12.99 10.78 13.16
CA LEU A 360 -12.45 9.97 14.24
C LEU A 360 -11.75 8.75 13.63
N LEU A 361 -10.44 8.90 13.36
CA LEU A 361 -9.63 7.81 12.85
C LEU A 361 -9.45 6.75 13.95
N SER A 362 -9.67 5.49 13.59
CA SER A 362 -9.49 4.35 14.48
C SER A 362 -8.52 3.38 13.83
N VAL A 363 -7.72 2.67 14.62
CA VAL A 363 -6.69 1.75 14.10
C VAL A 363 -7.09 0.32 14.46
N ASP A 364 -6.97 -0.58 13.50
CA ASP A 364 -7.19 -2.00 13.73
C ASP A 364 -6.18 -2.55 14.76
N PRO A 365 -6.59 -3.42 15.69
CA PRO A 365 -5.66 -4.04 16.63
C PRO A 365 -4.59 -4.92 15.98
N PHE A 366 -4.76 -5.35 14.73
CA PHE A 366 -3.90 -6.30 14.05
C PHE A 366 -3.29 -5.77 12.74
N VAL A 367 -2.05 -6.20 12.49
CA VAL A 367 -1.40 -6.18 11.17
C VAL A 367 -1.62 -7.54 10.57
N TRP A 368 -2.17 -7.54 9.36
CA TRP A 368 -2.47 -8.74 8.60
C TRP A 368 -1.28 -9.10 7.73
N ASP A 369 -0.80 -10.32 7.85
CA ASP A 369 0.36 -10.83 7.14
C ASP A 369 -0.06 -11.95 6.19
N LEU A 370 0.01 -11.69 4.89
CA LEU A 370 -0.42 -12.60 3.83
C LEU A 370 0.77 -13.28 3.17
N THR A 371 0.67 -14.59 3.00
CA THR A 371 1.59 -15.39 2.19
C THR A 371 0.82 -15.97 1.00
N ILE A 372 1.11 -15.47 -0.19
CA ILE A 372 0.44 -15.80 -1.44
C ILE A 372 1.34 -16.72 -2.26
N ILE A 373 0.79 -17.84 -2.73
CA ILE A 373 1.46 -18.80 -3.60
C ILE A 373 0.49 -19.23 -4.71
N TYR A 374 0.99 -19.26 -5.94
CA TYR A 374 0.22 -19.70 -7.12
C TYR A 374 0.73 -21.05 -7.59
N TYR A 375 -0.19 -21.97 -7.85
CA TYR A 375 0.08 -23.28 -8.41
C TYR A 375 -0.72 -23.49 -9.69
N ARG A 376 -0.16 -24.27 -10.61
CA ARG A 376 -0.84 -24.79 -11.79
C ARG A 376 -0.78 -26.31 -11.74
N ALA A 377 -1.92 -26.95 -11.94
CA ALA A 377 -1.94 -28.41 -12.08
C ALA A 377 -1.44 -28.77 -13.47
N LYS A 378 -0.31 -29.48 -13.56
CA LYS A 378 0.17 -30.11 -14.79
C LYS A 378 -0.02 -31.62 -14.68
N ILE A 379 -0.39 -32.22 -15.80
CA ILE A 379 -0.44 -33.67 -15.95
C ILE A 379 0.95 -34.09 -16.43
N SER A 380 1.76 -34.67 -15.55
CA SER A 380 3.07 -35.22 -15.91
C SER A 380 2.90 -36.64 -16.44
N LYS A 381 3.49 -36.91 -17.61
CA LYS A 381 3.68 -38.25 -18.16
C LYS A 381 5.14 -38.63 -17.94
N GLY A 382 5.41 -39.87 -17.51
CA GLY A 382 6.63 -40.31 -16.82
C GLY A 382 8.02 -40.06 -17.45
N LYS A 383 8.15 -39.37 -18.59
CA LYS A 383 9.44 -39.05 -19.24
C LYS A 383 10.04 -37.69 -18.87
N ASP A 384 9.32 -36.80 -18.17
CA ASP A 384 9.82 -35.45 -17.84
C ASP A 384 10.64 -35.38 -16.54
N HIS A 385 11.00 -36.53 -15.94
CA HIS A 385 11.68 -36.58 -14.64
C HIS A 385 13.17 -36.91 -14.78
N ALA A 386 14.03 -35.88 -14.89
CA ALA A 386 15.49 -36.05 -14.83
C ALA A 386 16.06 -36.06 -13.39
N HIS A 387 15.21 -35.91 -12.36
CA HIS A 387 15.65 -35.68 -10.96
C HIS A 387 14.94 -36.54 -9.89
N LEU A 388 14.21 -37.59 -10.26
CA LEU A 388 13.62 -38.52 -9.28
C LEU A 388 14.51 -39.76 -9.14
N HIS A 389 14.56 -40.32 -7.92
CA HIS A 389 15.27 -41.57 -7.66
C HIS A 389 14.67 -42.71 -8.51
N GLU A 390 15.54 -43.59 -9.02
CA GLU A 390 15.23 -44.70 -9.93
C GLU A 390 14.09 -45.64 -9.46
N GLN A 391 13.83 -45.69 -8.15
CA GLN A 391 12.71 -46.43 -7.54
C GLN A 391 11.34 -45.74 -7.67
N GLU A 392 11.27 -44.41 -7.71
CA GLU A 392 10.02 -43.67 -7.93
C GLU A 392 9.65 -43.64 -9.42
N GLN A 393 10.66 -43.67 -10.30
CA GLN A 393 10.47 -43.74 -11.74
C GLN A 393 9.74 -45.01 -12.17
N LYS A 394 10.04 -46.16 -11.56
CA LYS A 394 9.34 -47.44 -11.79
C LYS A 394 7.89 -47.49 -11.30
N ARG A 395 7.46 -46.62 -10.38
CA ARG A 395 6.04 -46.52 -9.97
C ARG A 395 5.22 -45.56 -10.84
N LEU A 396 5.90 -44.68 -11.57
CA LEU A 396 5.30 -43.63 -12.40
C LEU A 396 5.07 -44.07 -13.85
N GLU A 397 5.45 -45.29 -14.22
CA GLU A 397 5.27 -45.83 -15.57
C GLU A 397 3.81 -46.20 -15.89
N ASP A 398 2.93 -46.37 -14.90
CA ASP A 398 1.57 -46.89 -15.09
C ASP A 398 0.42 -45.86 -14.96
N GLY A 399 0.69 -44.56 -14.77
CA GLY A 399 -0.40 -43.59 -14.63
C GLY A 399 -0.03 -42.12 -14.83
N ALA A 400 -0.93 -41.37 -15.47
CA ALA A 400 -0.88 -39.91 -15.48
C ALA A 400 -1.14 -39.40 -14.06
N HIS A 401 -0.18 -38.67 -13.48
CA HIS A 401 -0.32 -38.07 -12.15
C HIS A 401 -0.42 -36.54 -12.27
N TYR A 402 -1.16 -35.92 -11.35
CA TYR A 402 -1.22 -34.46 -11.27
C TYR A 402 -0.09 -33.96 -10.39
N GLN A 403 0.75 -33.09 -10.95
CA GLN A 403 1.76 -32.35 -10.20
C GLN A 403 1.38 -30.87 -10.13
N LEU A 404 1.42 -30.29 -8.93
CA LEU A 404 1.24 -28.85 -8.75
C LEU A 404 2.58 -28.16 -8.92
N GLU A 405 2.73 -27.42 -10.00
CA GLU A 405 3.91 -26.58 -10.25
C GLU A 405 3.64 -25.16 -9.76
N GLN A 406 4.60 -24.58 -9.04
CA GLN A 406 4.52 -23.18 -8.68
C GLN A 406 4.70 -22.31 -9.92
N VAL A 407 3.77 -21.40 -10.15
CA VAL A 407 3.81 -20.48 -11.29
C VAL A 407 3.79 -19.03 -10.83
N THR A 408 4.22 -18.11 -11.68
CA THR A 408 4.02 -16.67 -11.51
C THR A 408 3.07 -16.21 -12.62
N PRO A 409 1.75 -16.27 -12.40
CA PRO A 409 0.80 -16.08 -13.49
C PRO A 409 0.85 -14.64 -13.98
N SER A 410 0.86 -14.48 -15.29
CA SER A 410 0.69 -13.17 -15.93
C SER A 410 -0.76 -12.71 -15.85
N PHE A 411 -0.99 -11.42 -16.11
CA PHE A 411 -2.35 -10.88 -16.20
C PHE A 411 -3.21 -11.62 -17.24
N LEU A 412 -2.71 -11.80 -18.47
CA LEU A 412 -3.46 -12.49 -19.52
C LEU A 412 -3.65 -13.97 -19.20
N GLN A 413 -2.71 -14.63 -18.52
CA GLN A 413 -2.90 -16.01 -18.08
C GLN A 413 -4.02 -16.14 -17.03
N MET A 414 -4.16 -15.16 -16.12
CA MET A 414 -5.28 -15.12 -15.18
C MET A 414 -6.60 -14.78 -15.87
N ALA A 415 -6.62 -13.77 -16.73
CA ALA A 415 -7.82 -13.34 -17.45
C ALA A 415 -8.35 -14.42 -18.41
N SER A 416 -7.44 -15.15 -19.07
CA SER A 416 -7.78 -16.27 -19.95
C SER A 416 -7.92 -17.61 -19.22
N SER A 417 -7.95 -17.62 -17.89
CA SER A 417 -8.06 -18.88 -17.12
C SER A 417 -9.32 -19.67 -17.48
N SER A 418 -10.42 -19.00 -17.83
CA SER A 418 -11.66 -19.62 -18.34
C SER A 418 -11.46 -20.37 -19.67
N ILE A 419 -10.45 -19.99 -20.44
CA ILE A 419 -10.08 -20.54 -21.74
C ILE A 419 -8.98 -21.60 -21.59
N GLN A 420 -8.33 -21.72 -20.44
CA GLN A 420 -7.29 -22.72 -20.21
C GLN A 420 -7.87 -24.01 -19.63
N GLU A 421 -7.28 -25.15 -19.99
CA GLU A 421 -7.72 -26.47 -19.50
C GLU A 421 -7.16 -26.79 -18.10
N SER A 422 -5.97 -26.28 -17.79
CA SER A 422 -5.34 -26.49 -16.48
C SER A 422 -5.88 -25.51 -15.44
N PRO A 423 -6.44 -25.97 -14.30
CA PRO A 423 -6.88 -25.09 -13.23
C PRO A 423 -5.69 -24.42 -12.53
N LEU A 424 -5.93 -23.18 -12.10
CA LEU A 424 -4.97 -22.40 -11.33
C LEU A 424 -5.42 -22.37 -9.88
N LEU A 425 -4.53 -22.78 -8.97
CA LEU A 425 -4.78 -22.83 -7.54
C LEU A 425 -4.00 -21.71 -6.85
N ILE A 426 -4.70 -20.84 -6.12
CA ILE A 426 -4.11 -19.77 -5.32
C ILE A 426 -4.19 -20.18 -3.87
N ARG A 427 -3.05 -20.41 -3.23
CA ARG A 427 -2.97 -20.65 -1.80
C ARG A 427 -2.61 -19.36 -1.08
N ILE A 428 -3.43 -19.00 -0.10
CA ILE A 428 -3.28 -17.78 0.67
C ILE A 428 -3.23 -18.19 2.13
N HIS A 429 -2.11 -17.92 2.79
CA HIS A 429 -1.96 -18.14 4.22
C HIS A 429 -2.00 -16.81 4.96
N THR A 430 -2.93 -16.66 5.90
CA THR A 430 -3.16 -15.45 6.68
C THR A 430 -2.62 -15.62 8.09
N CYS A 431 -1.90 -14.62 8.57
CA CYS A 431 -1.44 -14.52 9.96
C CYS A 431 -1.80 -13.13 10.51
N LYS A 432 -2.16 -13.03 11.79
CA LYS A 432 -2.41 -11.74 12.45
C LYS A 432 -1.37 -11.42 13.51
N HIS A 433 -0.93 -10.17 13.55
CA HIS A 433 0.05 -9.70 14.53
C HIS A 433 -0.45 -8.46 15.29
N PRO A 434 -0.35 -8.40 16.62
CA PRO A 434 -0.85 -7.27 17.39
C PRO A 434 -0.08 -5.99 17.08
N VAL A 435 -0.80 -4.98 16.57
CA VAL A 435 -0.27 -3.64 16.21
C VAL A 435 0.37 -2.99 17.42
N SER A 436 -0.20 -3.15 18.62
CA SER A 436 0.32 -2.56 19.86
C SER A 436 1.79 -2.89 20.11
N LYS A 437 2.22 -4.13 19.81
CA LYS A 437 3.62 -4.55 19.96
C LYS A 437 4.52 -3.81 18.96
N LEU A 438 4.07 -3.63 17.72
CA LEU A 438 4.83 -2.97 16.65
C LEU A 438 4.94 -1.46 16.88
N LEU A 439 3.86 -0.82 17.32
CA LEU A 439 3.84 0.61 17.63
C LEU A 439 4.79 1.00 18.78
N ALA A 440 5.33 0.05 19.55
CA ALA A 440 6.31 0.29 20.60
C ALA A 440 7.78 0.11 20.15
N LEU A 441 8.03 -0.47 18.96
CA LEU A 441 9.37 -0.79 18.49
C LEU A 441 10.09 0.41 17.83
N SER A 442 11.39 0.53 18.07
CA SER A 442 12.26 1.45 17.31
C SER A 442 12.42 0.97 15.86
N ASP A 443 12.87 1.84 14.97
CA ASP A 443 13.03 1.51 13.55
C ASP A 443 13.90 0.28 13.32
N ARG A 444 15.07 0.21 13.98
CA ARG A 444 15.96 -0.96 13.89
C ARG A 444 15.29 -2.25 14.39
N LYS A 445 14.41 -2.16 15.39
CA LYS A 445 13.66 -3.31 15.89
C LYS A 445 12.52 -3.70 14.94
N LEU A 446 11.90 -2.74 14.26
CA LEU A 446 10.90 -2.98 13.21
C LEU A 446 11.54 -3.66 12.00
N GLU A 447 12.75 -3.24 11.60
CA GLU A 447 13.52 -3.87 10.52
C GLU A 447 13.83 -5.33 10.84
N ARG A 448 14.41 -5.59 12.01
CA ARG A 448 14.67 -6.97 12.49
C ARG A 448 13.40 -7.80 12.68
N TRP A 449 12.28 -7.16 13.00
CA TRP A 449 11.00 -7.87 13.08
C TRP A 449 10.56 -8.31 11.68
N LEU A 450 10.57 -7.39 10.71
CA LEU A 450 10.16 -7.68 9.33
C LEU A 450 11.08 -8.70 8.66
N GLU A 451 12.40 -8.59 8.85
CA GLU A 451 13.39 -9.54 8.33
C GLU A 451 13.14 -10.96 8.85
N ARG A 452 12.92 -11.12 10.17
CA ARG A 452 12.57 -12.42 10.75
C ARG A 452 11.26 -12.97 10.22
N ARG A 453 10.27 -12.12 9.98
CA ARG A 453 9.00 -12.54 9.35
C ARG A 453 9.21 -13.03 7.92
N TRP A 454 10.09 -12.38 7.16
CA TRP A 454 10.42 -12.81 5.80
C TRP A 454 11.17 -14.14 5.78
N MET A 455 12.11 -14.37 6.71
CA MET A 455 12.76 -15.68 6.86
C MET A 455 11.74 -16.79 7.18
N GLN A 456 10.83 -16.54 8.13
CA GLN A 456 9.78 -17.50 8.48
C GLN A 456 8.82 -17.78 7.31
N LYS A 457 8.52 -16.77 6.49
CA LYS A 457 7.74 -16.96 5.26
C LYS A 457 8.47 -17.80 4.23
N ASP A 458 9.77 -17.58 4.05
CA ASP A 458 10.60 -18.34 3.12
C ASP A 458 10.58 -19.84 3.48
N GLU A 459 10.84 -20.14 4.75
CA GLU A 459 10.78 -21.50 5.32
C GLU A 459 9.38 -22.12 5.21
N MET A 460 8.33 -21.33 5.46
CA MET A 460 6.95 -21.78 5.32
C MET A 460 6.65 -22.17 3.87
N ILE A 461 7.04 -21.34 2.91
CA ILE A 461 6.82 -21.64 1.48
C ILE A 461 7.60 -22.90 1.09
N ASP A 462 8.85 -23.06 1.53
CA ASP A 462 9.65 -24.27 1.31
C ASP A 462 8.97 -25.51 1.90
N SER A 463 8.45 -25.41 3.13
CA SER A 463 7.74 -26.52 3.78
C SER A 463 6.47 -26.90 3.02
N ILE A 464 5.73 -25.90 2.52
CA ILE A 464 4.53 -26.12 1.73
C ILE A 464 4.91 -26.85 0.45
N GLN A 465 5.94 -26.39 -0.27
CA GLN A 465 6.41 -27.01 -1.52
C GLN A 465 6.80 -28.48 -1.32
N LYS A 466 7.56 -28.79 -0.25
CA LYS A 466 7.98 -30.17 0.04
C LYS A 466 6.81 -31.11 0.39
N ASN A 467 5.74 -30.56 0.95
CA ASN A 467 4.58 -31.32 1.41
C ASN A 467 3.45 -31.41 0.36
N VAL A 468 3.56 -30.75 -0.80
CA VAL A 468 2.59 -30.94 -1.89
C VAL A 468 2.85 -32.27 -2.58
N LYS A 469 2.38 -33.36 -1.97
CA LYS A 469 2.16 -34.64 -2.65
C LYS A 469 0.66 -34.74 -2.95
N ILE A 470 0.30 -34.70 -4.24
CA ILE A 470 -1.05 -35.08 -4.65
C ILE A 470 -1.02 -36.61 -4.75
N SER A 471 -1.64 -37.26 -3.79
CA SER A 471 -1.94 -38.70 -3.83
C SER A 471 -3.06 -38.99 -4.81
#